data_AF-A0A0A7FVQ5-F1
#
_entry.id   AF-A0A0A7FVQ5-F1
#
_cell.length_a   1.000
_cell.length_b   1.000
_cell.length_c   1.000
_cell.angle_alpha   90.00
_cell.angle_beta   90.00
_cell.angle_gamma   90.00
#
_symmetry.space_group_name_H-M   'P 1'
#
loop_
_entity.id
_entity.type
_entity.pdbx_description
1 polymer ?
#
loop_
_entity_poly.entity_id
_entity_poly.type
_entity_poly.pdbx_seq_one_letter_code
_entity_poly.pdbx_strand_id
1 'polypeptide(L)'
;MYLLICIVVMALITYGTRVFPFVFLKDKIESRFLKSILYYMPYSVLGAMTFPSVFYSTGNILYSSIGTIVALTLAYFEKSLIVVAACSVFVVYIMNFIN
;
A
#
# COMPACT_ATOMS: atom_id res chain seq x y z
N MET A 1 -9.52 -26.91 19.28
CA MET A 1 -8.52 -26.53 20.31
C MET A 1 -7.36 -25.71 19.73
N TYR A 2 -6.72 -26.14 18.64
CA TYR A 2 -5.59 -25.41 18.00
C TYR A 2 -5.91 -24.00 17.50
N LEU A 3 -7.10 -23.76 16.92
CA LEU A 3 -7.45 -22.42 16.43
C LEU A 3 -7.47 -21.36 17.54
N LEU A 4 -8.01 -21.69 18.72
CA LEU A 4 -8.03 -20.77 19.87
C LEU A 4 -6.60 -20.44 20.35
N ILE A 5 -5.71 -21.43 20.38
CA ILE A 5 -4.30 -21.21 20.74
C ILE A 5 -3.61 -20.29 19.73
N CYS A 6 -3.83 -20.50 18.42
CA CYS A 6 -3.23 -19.68 17.36
C CYS A 6 -3.73 -18.24 17.42
N ILE A 7 -5.02 -18.02 17.66
CA ILE A 7 -5.61 -16.68 17.78
C ILE A 7 -5.03 -15.95 19.00
N VAL A 8 -4.93 -16.62 20.15
CA VAL A 8 -4.37 -16.02 21.37
C VAL A 8 -2.90 -15.67 21.18
N VAL A 9 -2.10 -16.58 20.62
CA VAL A 9 -0.67 -16.34 20.36
C VAL A 9 -0.46 -15.21 19.34
N MET A 10 -1.25 -15.18 18.27
CA MET A 10 -1.20 -14.12 17.27
C MET A 10 -1.61 -12.76 17.86
N ALA A 11 -2.65 -12.73 18.69
CA ALA A 11 -3.06 -11.51 19.40
C ALA A 11 -1.94 -11.01 20.32
N LEU A 12 -1.34 -11.89 21.12
CA LEU A 12 -0.27 -11.55 22.07
C LEU A 12 0.94 -10.95 21.37
N ILE A 13 1.40 -11.59 20.27
CA ILE A 13 2.56 -11.13 19.48
C ILE A 13 2.24 -9.84 18.72
N THR A 14 1.04 -9.72 18.15
CA THR A 14 0.64 -8.55 17.35
C THR A 14 0.44 -7.32 18.23
N TYR A 15 -0.23 -7.47 19.37
CA TYR A 15 -0.38 -6.38 20.32
C TYR A 15 0.96 -6.01 20.93
N GLY A 16 1.74 -6.99 21.39
CA GLY A 16 3.08 -6.78 21.91
C GLY A 16 3.94 -5.97 20.95
N THR A 17 4.13 -6.45 19.72
CA THR A 17 4.98 -5.77 18.72
C THR A 17 4.41 -4.44 18.22
N ARG A 18 3.10 -4.18 18.32
CA ARG A 18 2.52 -2.88 17.90
C ARG A 18 2.54 -1.82 18.98
N VAL A 19 2.38 -2.19 20.25
CA VAL A 19 2.43 -1.24 21.37
C VAL A 19 3.82 -1.07 21.94
N PHE A 20 4.69 -2.07 21.85
CA PHE A 20 6.07 -2.00 22.33
C PHE A 20 6.90 -0.87 21.67
N PRO A 21 6.86 -0.66 20.34
CA PRO A 21 7.53 0.48 19.72
C PRO A 21 6.93 1.79 20.21
N PHE A 22 5.60 1.86 20.37
CA PHE A 22 4.88 3.07 20.73
C PHE A 22 5.08 3.50 22.19
N VAL A 23 5.28 2.53 23.10
CA VAL A 23 5.50 2.78 24.53
C VAL A 23 6.97 3.17 24.78
N PHE A 24 7.93 2.49 24.14
CA PHE A 24 9.36 2.83 24.29
C PHE A 24 9.74 4.15 23.59
N LEU A 25 9.07 4.51 22.47
CA LEU A 25 9.30 5.81 21.81
C LEU A 25 8.68 6.99 22.55
N LYS A 26 7.80 6.78 23.55
CA LYS A 26 7.07 7.88 24.19
C LYS A 26 7.92 8.73 25.12
N ASP A 27 9.00 8.19 25.68
CA ASP A 27 9.70 8.84 26.80
C ASP A 27 10.75 9.90 26.41
N LYS A 28 11.00 10.20 25.12
CA LYS A 28 11.94 11.29 24.77
C LYS A 28 11.90 11.87 23.34
N ILE A 29 10.74 11.95 22.69
CA ILE A 29 10.69 12.62 21.37
C ILE A 29 10.44 14.12 21.53
N GLU A 30 11.48 14.88 21.87
CA GLU A 30 11.54 16.34 21.69
C GLU A 30 11.86 16.74 20.23
N SER A 31 12.22 15.80 19.36
CA SER A 31 12.59 16.09 17.97
C SER A 31 11.38 16.03 17.02
N ARG A 32 11.02 17.18 16.44
CA ARG A 32 10.07 17.31 15.30
C ARG A 32 10.38 16.38 14.13
N PHE A 33 11.63 15.94 13.98
CA PHE A 33 12.10 15.13 12.85
C PHE A 33 11.55 13.70 12.88
N LEU A 34 11.55 13.04 14.04
CA LEU A 34 11.01 11.67 14.19
C LEU A 34 9.49 11.63 14.02
N LYS A 35 8.78 12.67 14.48
CA LYS A 35 7.33 12.78 14.31
C LYS A 35 6.93 13.03 12.86
N SER A 36 7.69 13.88 12.16
CA SER A 36 7.51 14.12 10.72
C SER A 36 7.75 12.84 9.92
N ILE A 37 8.89 12.17 10.13
CA ILE A 37 9.22 10.94 9.40
C ILE A 37 8.18 9.85 9.67
N LEU A 38 7.79 9.59 10.92
CA LEU A 38 6.85 8.51 11.22
C LEU A 38 5.43 8.78 10.71
N TYR A 39 5.02 10.05 10.60
CA TYR A 39 3.70 10.41 10.04
C TYR A 39 3.67 10.28 8.50
N TYR A 40 4.76 10.63 7.82
CA TYR A 40 4.85 10.55 6.35
C TYR A 40 5.30 9.17 5.83
N MET A 41 6.07 8.41 6.61
CA MET A 41 6.57 7.07 6.26
C MET A 41 5.47 6.09 5.84
N PRO A 42 4.35 5.88 6.57
CA PRO A 42 3.38 4.86 6.20
C PRO A 42 2.76 5.11 4.82
N TYR A 43 2.49 6.36 4.45
CA TYR A 43 1.92 6.70 3.15
C TYR A 43 2.95 6.53 2.02
N SER A 44 4.19 6.96 2.24
CA SER A 44 5.30 6.72 1.30
C SER A 44 5.62 5.23 1.13
N VAL A 45 5.53 4.45 2.20
CA VAL A 45 5.73 3.00 2.18
C VAL A 45 4.59 2.29 1.45
N LEU A 46 3.33 2.71 1.66
CA LEU A 46 2.18 2.16 0.92
C LEU A 46 2.34 2.40 -0.60
N GLY A 47 2.80 3.59 -0.97
CA GLY A 47 3.15 3.95 -2.35
C GLY A 47 4.31 3.11 -2.89
N ALA A 48 5.38 2.93 -2.12
CA ALA A 48 6.54 2.12 -2.50
C ALA A 48 6.23 0.62 -2.63
N MET A 49 5.18 0.12 -1.97
CA MET A 49 4.70 -1.26 -2.13
C MET A 49 3.81 -1.44 -3.37
N THR A 50 3.01 -0.42 -3.68
CA THR A 50 2.09 -0.45 -4.83
C THR A 50 2.81 -0.15 -6.15
N PHE A 51 3.72 0.82 -6.18
CA PHE A 51 4.50 1.18 -7.37
C PHE A 51 5.13 -0.04 -8.08
N PRO A 52 5.94 -0.90 -7.43
CA PRO A 52 6.53 -2.05 -8.09
C PRO A 52 5.49 -3.09 -8.51
N SER A 53 4.45 -3.30 -7.70
CA SER A 53 3.39 -4.29 -7.99
C SER A 53 2.60 -3.93 -9.25
N VAL A 54 2.37 -2.65 -9.51
CA VAL A 54 1.62 -2.19 -10.69
C VAL A 54 2.39 -2.46 -12.00
N PHE A 55 3.72 -2.41 -11.99
CA PHE A 55 4.53 -2.70 -13.18
C PHE A 55 4.66 -4.21 -13.46
N TYR A 56 4.63 -5.05 -12.43
CA TYR A 56 4.84 -6.49 -12.57
C TYR A 56 3.54 -7.32 -12.72
N SER A 57 2.36 -6.75 -12.45
CA SER A 57 1.11 -7.50 -12.44
C SER A 57 0.61 -7.97 -13.82
N THR A 58 1.10 -7.40 -14.92
CA THR A 58 0.56 -7.65 -16.28
C THR A 58 1.46 -8.57 -17.13
N GLY A 59 2.66 -8.94 -16.66
CA GLY A 59 3.60 -9.80 -17.41
C GLY A 59 4.23 -9.16 -18.66
N ASN A 60 3.71 -8.03 -19.15
CA ASN A 60 4.25 -7.26 -20.26
C ASN A 60 4.34 -5.78 -19.88
N ILE A 61 5.58 -5.28 -19.87
CA ILE A 61 5.96 -3.95 -19.37
C ILE A 61 5.28 -2.81 -20.15
N LEU A 62 4.99 -3.01 -21.44
CA LEU A 62 4.33 -1.97 -22.25
C LEU A 62 2.90 -1.71 -21.75
N TYR A 63 2.10 -2.75 -21.54
CA TYR A 63 0.71 -2.59 -21.11
C TYR A 63 0.59 -2.08 -19.66
N SER A 64 1.48 -2.53 -18.77
CA SER A 64 1.52 -2.00 -17.40
C SER A 64 1.89 -0.51 -17.37
N SER A 65 2.81 -0.06 -18.23
CA SER A 65 3.16 1.37 -18.30
C SER A 65 1.97 2.25 -18.73
N ILE A 66 1.18 1.80 -19.70
CA ILE A 66 0.02 2.55 -20.20
C ILE A 66 -1.10 2.55 -19.15
N GLY A 67 -1.38 1.40 -18.53
CA GLY A 67 -2.33 1.31 -17.41
C GLY A 67 -1.92 2.20 -16.24
N THR A 68 -0.63 2.29 -15.93
CA THR A 68 -0.10 3.17 -14.87
C THR A 68 -0.29 4.64 -15.22
N ILE A 69 -0.03 5.06 -16.46
CA ILE A 69 -0.21 6.45 -16.91
C ILE A 69 -1.69 6.85 -16.83
N VAL A 70 -2.60 5.97 -17.25
CA VAL A 70 -4.05 6.21 -17.15
C VAL A 70 -4.49 6.29 -15.69
N ALA A 71 -4.01 5.38 -14.83
CA ALA A 71 -4.27 5.39 -13.39
C ALA A 71 -3.79 6.69 -12.74
N LEU A 72 -2.58 7.14 -13.07
CA LEU A 72 -1.96 8.35 -12.52
C LEU A 72 -2.74 9.60 -12.96
N THR A 73 -3.14 9.66 -14.23
CA THR A 73 -3.88 10.79 -14.80
C THR A 73 -5.28 10.90 -14.19
N LEU A 74 -5.98 9.78 -14.00
CA LEU A 74 -7.29 9.77 -13.33
C LEU A 74 -7.17 10.05 -11.82
N ALA A 75 -6.13 9.55 -11.16
CA ALA A 75 -5.88 9.82 -9.74
C ALA A 75 -5.59 11.31 -9.50
N TYR A 76 -4.94 11.99 -10.44
CA TYR A 76 -4.67 13.42 -10.37
C TYR A 76 -5.94 14.28 -10.41
N PHE A 77 -7.05 13.75 -10.93
CA PHE A 77 -8.35 14.43 -11.02
C PHE A 77 -9.24 14.25 -9.76
N GLU A 78 -8.66 13.86 -8.62
CA GLU A 78 -9.36 13.61 -7.34
C GLU A 78 -10.56 12.64 -7.45
N LYS A 79 -10.54 11.75 -8.44
CA LYS A 79 -11.59 10.74 -8.61
C LYS A 79 -11.44 9.62 -7.57
N SER A 80 -12.56 9.11 -7.09
CA SER A 80 -12.62 8.03 -6.10
C SER A 80 -11.73 6.84 -6.49
N LEU A 81 -10.96 6.31 -5.54
CA LEU A 81 -9.99 5.22 -5.72
C LEU A 81 -10.57 4.02 -6.49
N ILE A 82 -11.83 3.68 -6.23
CA ILE A 82 -12.56 2.58 -6.89
C ILE A 82 -12.71 2.82 -8.40
N VAL A 83 -13.02 4.05 -8.81
CA VAL A 83 -13.20 4.41 -10.24
C VAL A 83 -11.86 4.36 -10.97
N VAL A 84 -10.79 4.85 -10.34
CA VAL A 84 -9.43 4.80 -10.92
C VAL A 84 -8.99 3.35 -11.13
N ALA A 85 -9.21 2.49 -10.13
CA ALA A 85 -8.88 1.07 -10.22
C ALA A 85 -9.71 0.36 -11.30
N ALA A 86 -11.03 0.57 -11.34
CA ALA A 86 -11.91 -0.03 -12.32
C ALA A 86 -11.53 0.37 -13.76
N CYS A 87 -11.30 1.66 -14.02
CA CYS A 87 -10.88 2.15 -15.33
C CYS A 87 -9.51 1.60 -15.74
N SER A 88 -8.54 1.54 -14.83
CA SER A 88 -7.20 1.02 -15.13
C SER A 88 -7.24 -0.46 -15.48
N VAL A 89 -7.98 -1.27 -14.71
CA VAL A 89 -8.17 -2.69 -15.00
C VAL A 89 -8.89 -2.89 -16.33
N PHE A 90 -9.92 -2.08 -16.62
CA PHE A 90 -10.65 -2.16 -17.87
C PHE A 90 -9.78 -1.82 -19.09
N VAL A 91 -8.93 -0.80 -18.98
CA VAL A 91 -7.97 -0.41 -20.04
C VAL A 91 -6.92 -1.50 -20.25
N VAL A 92 -6.31 -2.01 -19.18
CA VAL A 92 -5.31 -3.09 -19.27
C VAL A 92 -5.94 -4.35 -19.85
N TYR A 93 -7.18 -4.68 -19.50
CA TYR A 93 -7.91 -5.83 -20.03
C TYR A 93 -8.18 -5.71 -21.54
N ILE A 94 -8.66 -4.55 -22.01
CA ILE A 94 -8.85 -4.30 -23.45
C ILE A 94 -7.53 -4.38 -24.21
N MET A 95 -6.47 -3.82 -23.63
CA MET A 95 -5.14 -3.83 -24.22
C MET A 95 -4.51 -5.22 -24.28
N ASN A 96 -4.73 -6.04 -23.26
CA ASN A 96 -4.28 -7.43 -23.24
C ASN A 96 -5.05 -8.29 -24.24
N PHE A 97 -6.35 -8.04 -24.43
CA PHE A 97 -7.19 -8.75 -25.39
C PHE A 97 -6.86 -8.46 -26.87
N ILE A 98 -6.17 -7.35 -27.17
CA ILE A 98 -5.80 -6.97 -28.54
C ILE A 98 -4.54 -7.71 -29.06
N ASN A 99 -3.84 -8.47 -28.18
CA ASN A 99 -2.63 -9.25 -28.49
C ASN A 99 -2.93 -10.74 -28.44
#